data_AF-A0A6P0NCJ5-F1
#
_entry.id   AF-A0A6P0NCJ5-F1
#
_cell.length_a   1.000
_cell.length_b   1.000
_cell.length_c   1.000
_cell.angle_alpha   90.00
_cell.angle_beta   90.00
_cell.angle_gamma   90.00
#
_symmetry.space_group_name_H-M   'P 1'
#
loop_
_entity.id
_entity.type
_entity.pdbx_description
1 polymer ?
#
loop_
_entity_poly.entity_id
_entity_poly.type
_entity_poly.pdbx_seq_one_letter_code
_entity_poly.pdbx_strand_id
1 'polypeptide(L)' 'AVMKVIIEASRRIDVDEELAISFIQIGNDLQATKFLKILDDELQNAGAKFDIVDTVTIDQMEDMTLTEVLINAIID' A
#
# COMPACT_ATOMS: atom_id res chain seq x y z
N ALA A 1 -13.61 4.95 8.09
CA ALA A 1 -12.13 4.86 8.23
C ALA A 1 -11.54 4.43 6.89
N VAL A 2 -10.27 4.76 6.64
CA VAL A 2 -9.56 4.52 5.36
C VAL A 2 -9.65 3.04 4.92
N MET A 3 -9.41 2.10 5.84
CA MET A 3 -9.52 0.65 5.59
C MET A 3 -10.82 0.23 4.88
N LYS A 4 -11.96 0.73 5.36
CA LYS A 4 -13.26 0.43 4.76
C LYS A 4 -13.36 0.94 3.32
N VAL A 5 -12.80 2.12 3.04
CA VAL A 5 -12.86 2.72 1.70
C VAL A 5 -12.04 1.88 0.71
N ILE A 6 -10.85 1.44 1.12
CA ILE A 6 -9.99 0.60 0.27
C ILE A 6 -10.63 -0.76 0.00
N ILE A 7 -11.19 -1.42 1.03
CA ILE A 7 -11.91 -2.69 0.87
C ILE A 7 -13.06 -2.53 -0.13
N GLU A 8 -13.88 -1.49 0.01
CA GLU A 8 -15.00 -1.25 -0.91
C GLU A 8 -14.53 -0.88 -2.32
N ALA A 9 -13.36 -0.25 -2.48
CA ALA A 9 -12.76 0.01 -3.78
C ALA A 9 -12.29 -1.29 -4.45
N SER A 10 -11.59 -2.17 -3.72
CA SER A 10 -11.13 -3.47 -4.23
C SER A 10 -12.27 -4.35 -4.75
N ARG A 11 -13.49 -4.19 -4.21
CA ARG A 11 -14.67 -4.95 -4.64
C ARG A 11 -15.29 -4.44 -5.94
N ARG A 12 -14.93 -3.24 -6.38
CA ARG A 12 -15.48 -2.57 -7.56
C ARG A 12 -14.63 -2.74 -8.81
N ILE A 13 -13.40 -3.23 -8.66
CA ILE A 13 -12.51 -3.54 -9.79
C ILE A 13 -12.74 -4.98 -10.26
N ASP A 14 -12.57 -5.21 -11.55
CA ASP A 14 -12.83 -6.51 -12.17
C ASP A 14 -11.57 -7.41 -12.14
N VAL A 15 -10.41 -6.83 -12.41
CA VAL A 15 -9.07 -7.45 -12.28
C VAL A 15 -8.19 -6.65 -11.31
N ASP A 16 -7.15 -7.29 -10.75
CA ASP A 16 -6.26 -6.70 -9.73
C ASP A 16 -5.37 -5.58 -10.30
N GLU A 17 -5.07 -5.59 -11.59
CA GLU A 17 -4.22 -4.56 -12.21
C GLU A 17 -4.94 -3.23 -12.53
N GLU A 18 -6.24 -3.11 -12.22
CA GLU A 18 -7.00 -1.88 -12.50
C GLU A 18 -6.69 -0.73 -11.54
N LEU A 19 -6.26 -1.06 -10.32
CA LEU A 19 -6.02 -0.08 -9.26
C LEU A 19 -4.98 -0.59 -8.27
N ALA A 20 -3.89 0.16 -8.13
CA ALA A 20 -2.91 -0.01 -7.06
C ALA A 20 -2.80 1.26 -6.20
N ILE A 21 -2.47 1.08 -4.91
CA ILE A 21 -2.23 2.15 -3.94
C ILE A 21 -0.87 1.89 -3.29
N SER A 22 0.07 2.81 -3.44
CA SER A 22 1.35 2.76 -2.73
C SER A 22 1.41 3.84 -1.64
N PHE A 23 1.60 3.42 -0.39
CA PHE A 23 1.87 4.31 0.74
C PHE A 23 3.39 4.48 0.91
N ILE A 24 3.87 5.71 0.73
CA ILE A 24 5.25 6.08 1.02
C ILE A 24 5.28 6.78 2.38
N GLN A 25 5.88 6.13 3.38
CA GLN A 25 6.03 6.71 4.72
C GLN A 25 7.26 7.62 4.76
N ILE A 26 7.03 8.89 5.10
CA ILE A 26 8.09 9.84 5.42
C ILE A 26 8.24 9.97 6.94
N GLY A 27 9.44 9.71 7.47
CA GLY A 27 9.75 9.69 8.90
C GLY A 27 9.46 8.35 9.59
N ASN A 28 9.80 8.26 10.88
CA ASN A 28 10.01 6.96 11.56
C ASN A 28 9.03 6.72 12.73
N ASP A 29 7.81 7.26 12.64
CA ASP A 29 6.79 7.01 13.66
C ASP A 29 6.34 5.53 13.62
N LEU A 30 6.59 4.81 14.71
CA LEU A 30 6.31 3.37 14.80
C LEU A 30 4.81 3.04 14.72
N GLN A 31 3.94 3.94 15.18
CA GLN A 31 2.49 3.72 15.09
C GLN A 31 2.01 3.90 13.64
N ALA A 32 2.56 4.88 12.92
CA ALA A 32 2.31 5.06 11.50
C ALA A 32 2.79 3.84 10.69
N THR A 33 4.01 3.34 10.94
CA THR A 33 4.52 2.13 10.28
C THR A 33 3.62 0.94 10.51
N LYS A 34 3.23 0.70 11.77
CA LYS A 34 2.32 -0.40 12.10
C LYS A 34 0.95 -0.24 11.43
N PHE A 35 0.42 0.97 11.41
CA PHE A 35 -0.86 1.26 10.77
C PHE A 35 -0.82 1.02 9.27
N LEU A 36 0.20 1.52 8.58
CA LEU A 36 0.36 1.32 7.13
C LEU A 36 0.59 -0.15 6.79
N LYS A 37 1.39 -0.87 7.58
CA LYS A 37 1.57 -2.32 7.41
C LYS A 37 0.28 -3.12 7.63
N ILE A 38 -0.62 -2.68 8.50
CA ILE A 38 -1.96 -3.30 8.60
C ILE A 38 -2.79 -3.04 7.33
N LEU A 39 -2.64 -1.89 6.68
CA LEU A 39 -3.33 -1.61 5.41
C LEU A 39 -2.72 -2.35 4.23
N ASP A 40 -1.46 -2.74 4.32
CA ASP A 40 -0.73 -3.55 3.36
C ASP A 40 -1.13 -5.03 3.54
N ASP A 41 -0.76 -5.62 4.69
CA ASP A 41 -0.77 -7.06 4.89
C ASP A 41 -2.16 -7.67 5.22
N GLU A 42 -3.09 -6.89 5.80
CA GLU A 42 -4.31 -7.46 6.43
C GLU A 42 -5.62 -7.17 5.68
N LEU A 43 -5.59 -6.43 4.58
CA LEU A 43 -6.84 -6.04 3.89
C LEU A 43 -7.57 -7.23 3.28
N GLN A 44 -6.87 -8.18 2.70
CA GLN A 44 -7.48 -9.41 2.17
C GLN A 44 -8.14 -10.22 3.29
N ASN A 45 -7.45 -10.39 4.42
CA ASN A 45 -8.01 -11.04 5.61
C ASN A 45 -9.25 -10.31 6.15
N ALA A 46 -9.29 -8.99 6.00
CA ALA A 46 -10.42 -8.14 6.37
C ALA A 46 -11.55 -8.10 5.30
N GLY A 47 -11.38 -8.77 4.16
CA GLY A 47 -12.40 -8.94 3.12
C GLY A 47 -12.26 -8.04 1.88
N ALA A 48 -11.07 -7.49 1.62
CA ALA A 48 -10.73 -6.96 0.30
C ALA A 48 -10.76 -8.09 -0.75
N LYS A 49 -11.19 -7.76 -1.97
CA LYS A 49 -11.29 -8.74 -3.07
C LYS A 49 -9.92 -9.08 -3.66
N PHE A 50 -9.06 -8.07 -3.76
CA PHE A 50 -7.73 -8.16 -4.34
C PHE A 50 -6.72 -7.50 -3.40
N ASP A 51 -5.46 -7.90 -3.57
CA ASP A 51 -4.35 -7.19 -2.98
C ASP A 51 -4.03 -5.98 -3.85
N ILE A 52 -4.13 -4.78 -3.28
CA ILE A 52 -4.04 -3.52 -4.04
C ILE A 52 -3.30 -2.43 -3.27
N VAL A 53 -2.68 -2.76 -2.13
CA VAL A 53 -2.01 -1.80 -1.28
C VAL A 53 -0.61 -2.28 -0.99
N ASP A 54 0.37 -1.41 -1.20
CA ASP A 54 1.75 -1.62 -0.78
C ASP A 54 2.22 -0.50 0.16
N THR A 55 3.15 -0.81 1.05
CA THR A 55 3.82 0.18 1.90
C THR A 55 5.33 0.18 1.73
N VAL A 56 5.88 1.36 1.45
CA VAL A 56 7.32 1.65 1.39
C VAL A 56 7.71 2.61 2.52
N THR A 57 8.68 2.22 3.34
CA THR A 57 9.25 3.09 4.39
C THR A 57 10.47 3.86 3.89
N ILE A 58 10.78 4.98 4.53
CA ILE A 58 11.99 5.75 4.22
C ILE A 58 13.28 4.93 4.37
N ASP A 59 13.31 3.99 5.32
CA ASP A 59 14.46 3.08 5.51
C ASP A 59 14.63 2.14 4.30
N GLN A 60 13.53 1.67 3.70
CA GLN A 60 13.58 0.88 2.46
C GLN A 60 14.00 1.73 1.24
N MET A 61 13.80 3.04 1.32
CA MET A 61 14.21 3.98 0.26
C MET A 61 15.68 4.40 0.36
N GLU A 62 16.42 4.08 1.44
CA GLU A 62 17.80 4.56 1.62
C GLU A 62 18.73 4.14 0.45
N ASP A 63 18.45 3.00 -0.17
CA ASP A 63 19.20 2.48 -1.32
C ASP A 63 18.58 2.87 -2.69
N MET A 64 17.58 3.76 -2.71
CA MET A 64 16.82 4.10 -3.90
C MET A 64 16.64 5.62 -4.06
N THR A 65 16.63 6.07 -5.31
CA THR A 65 16.13 7.41 -5.66
C THR A 65 14.60 7.44 -5.54
N LEU A 66 14.03 8.63 -5.30
CA LEU A 66 12.57 8.81 -5.31
C LEU A 66 11.96 8.35 -6.64
N THR A 67 12.65 8.55 -7.77
CA THR A 67 12.21 8.06 -9.08
C THR A 67 12.10 6.54 -9.10
N GLU A 68 13.11 5.82 -8.62
CA GLU A 68 13.08 4.35 -8.56
C GLU A 68 11.95 3.85 -7.66
N VAL A 69 11.68 4.52 -6.54
CA VAL A 69 10.56 4.18 -5.64
C VAL A 69 9.22 4.32 -6.35
N LEU A 70 9.01 5.43 -7.07
CA LEU A 70 7.78 5.66 -7.82
C LEU A 70 7.62 4.71 -9.01
N ILE A 71 8.72 4.28 -9.64
CA ILE A 71 8.69 3.29 -10.72
C ILE A 71 8.37 1.90 -10.18
N ASN A 72 8.95 1.49 -9.05
CA ASN A 72 8.65 0.20 -8.45
C ASN A 72 7.18 0.09 -8.04
N ALA A 73 6.58 1.16 -7.51
CA ALA A 73 5.16 1.22 -7.16
C ALA A 73 4.18 1.05 -8.35
N ILE A 74 4.66 0.99 -9.58
CA ILE A 74 3.86 0.75 -10.79
C ILE A 74 4.12 -0.65 -11.36
N ILE A 75 5.28 -1.25 -11.06
CA ILE A 75 5.73 -2.52 -11.65
C ILE A 75 5.41 -3.70 -10.73
N ASP A 76 5.41 -3.46 -9.42
CA ASP A 76 4.93 -4.39 -8.39
C ASP A 76 3.39 -4.47 -8.42
#